data_AF-A0A914PGF9-F1
#
_entry.id   AF-A0A914PGF9-F1
#
_cell.length_a   1.000
_cell.length_b   1.000
_cell.length_c   1.000
_cell.angle_alpha   90.00
_cell.angle_beta   90.00
_cell.angle_gamma   90.00
#
_symmetry.space_group_name_H-M   'P 1'
#
loop_
_entity.id
_entity.type
_entity.pdbx_description
1 polymer ?
#
loop_
_entity_poly.entity_id
_entity_poly.type
_entity_poly.pdbx_seq_one_letter_code
_entity_poly.pdbx_strand_id
1 'polypeptide(L)'
;MPKTIHMLRENYEAITFRHLNKIGLNSRPNGFAMLLGKAIYEILKSPMSQGYKSDYKNESFCKQFLEGDQFIGHRFQDDGYITMMSEDWALGVFNWPSCKGFKTKPTDYYMRPFQLRLEDHGIRFGGLRNTDIGEIEDNNPFLFLSVPANLRTNTKLTNTLKANSKMLITHYDIYATFLDIVKPLNPRISKPLIKGNSLFQPLPQPRTCDKLFIPFQYCICKPKTITLPKNNTIAIPAAEKMIAQMNSNLRESDETNDCVLLTLNTNASIKVEEFIDKSNIKVYQITYSTLPGNGEFWGYISQMENNETLNILSEKFPRLNAYAPQAFCASTASFASYCFCKSLLNQTTTSNPIVSTS
;
A
#
# COMPACT_ATOMS: atom_id res chain seq x y z
N MET A 1 -7.66 19.66 4.80
CA MET A 1 -7.66 20.07 6.22
C MET A 1 -6.91 21.41 6.44
N PRO A 2 -7.45 22.57 6.00
CA PRO A 2 -6.69 23.83 6.04
C PRO A 2 -6.33 24.32 7.46
N LYS A 3 -7.26 24.17 8.42
CA LYS A 3 -7.05 24.60 9.82
C LYS A 3 -5.93 23.81 10.51
N THR A 4 -5.87 22.50 10.31
CA THR A 4 -4.81 21.63 10.86
C THR A 4 -3.44 22.00 10.30
N ILE A 5 -3.35 22.22 8.99
CA ILE A 5 -2.10 22.63 8.33
C ILE A 5 -1.64 23.98 8.87
N HIS A 6 -2.55 24.94 9.01
CA HIS A 6 -2.23 26.25 9.58
C HIS A 6 -1.70 26.12 11.01
N MET A 7 -2.39 25.40 11.89
CA MET A 7 -1.95 25.18 13.27
C MET A 7 -0.56 24.51 13.34
N LEU A 8 -0.31 23.46 12.55
CA LEU A 8 0.98 22.77 12.55
C LEU A 8 2.12 23.67 12.06
N ARG A 9 1.87 24.49 11.03
CA ARG A 9 2.90 25.36 10.46
C ARG A 9 3.16 26.60 11.32
N GLU A 10 2.10 27.28 11.75
CA GLU A 10 2.24 28.55 12.45
C GLU A 10 2.53 28.38 13.95
N ASN A 11 1.90 27.41 14.62
CA ASN A 11 2.04 27.26 16.08
C ASN A 11 3.17 26.29 16.46
N TYR A 12 3.41 25.28 15.63
CA TYR A 12 4.38 24.22 15.93
C TYR A 12 5.62 24.26 15.03
N GLU A 13 5.74 25.25 14.14
CA GLU A 13 6.84 25.40 13.19
C GLU A 13 7.14 24.09 12.44
N ALA A 14 6.09 23.30 12.17
CA ALA A 14 6.25 21.95 11.68
C ALA A 14 6.75 21.96 10.24
N ILE A 15 7.74 21.12 9.97
CA ILE A 15 8.30 20.94 8.64
C ILE A 15 7.44 19.91 7.91
N THR A 16 6.86 20.31 6.78
CA THR A 16 6.11 19.41 5.90
C THR A 16 7.07 18.61 5.02
N PHE A 17 6.94 17.29 5.08
CA PHE A 17 7.60 16.35 4.18
C PHE A 17 6.62 16.01 3.06
N ARG A 18 6.88 16.56 1.86
CA ARG A 18 5.91 16.49 0.75
C ARG A 18 5.98 15.22 -0.08
N HIS A 19 7.02 14.41 0.12
CA HIS A 19 7.33 13.26 -0.72
C HIS A 19 7.60 12.02 0.15
N LEU A 20 6.73 11.75 1.12
CA LEU A 20 6.75 10.48 1.86
C LEU A 20 6.01 9.44 1.03
N ASN A 21 6.73 8.49 0.47
CA ASN A 21 6.16 7.47 -0.38
C ASN A 21 5.71 6.25 0.43
N LYS A 22 4.51 5.74 0.16
CA LYS A 22 4.11 4.41 0.64
C LYS A 22 4.93 3.32 -0.06
N ILE A 23 5.26 2.25 0.64
CA ILE A 23 6.05 1.14 0.09
C ILE A 23 5.19 -0.11 -0.18
N GLY A 24 3.88 0.00 -0.03
CA GLY A 24 2.94 -1.11 -0.19
C GLY A 24 1.49 -0.69 -0.17
N LEU A 25 0.60 -1.60 -0.56
CA LEU A 25 -0.80 -1.33 -0.89
C LEU A 25 -1.59 -0.63 0.23
N ASN A 26 -1.45 -1.10 1.46
CA ASN A 26 -2.24 -0.68 2.61
C ASN A 26 -1.34 -0.31 3.80
N SER A 27 -1.93 0.03 4.95
CA SER A 27 -1.19 0.46 6.14
C SER A 27 -0.17 -0.56 6.64
N ARG A 28 -0.34 -1.85 6.30
CA ARG A 28 0.46 -2.95 6.84
C ARG A 28 1.94 -2.94 6.45
N PRO A 29 2.32 -3.02 5.17
CA PRO A 29 3.73 -2.94 4.77
C PRO A 29 4.38 -1.63 5.22
N ASN A 30 3.63 -0.52 5.19
CA ASN A 30 4.10 0.78 5.64
C ASN A 30 4.38 0.82 7.15
N GLY A 31 3.49 0.26 7.98
CA GLY A 31 3.67 0.19 9.43
C GLY A 31 4.77 -0.78 9.84
N PHE A 32 4.93 -1.92 9.17
CA PHE A 32 6.08 -2.82 9.39
C PHE A 32 7.40 -2.12 9.07
N ALA A 33 7.48 -1.35 7.99
CA ALA A 33 8.68 -0.57 7.70
C ALA A 33 8.91 0.55 8.71
N MET A 34 7.85 1.26 9.12
CA MET A 34 7.95 2.40 10.04
C MET A 34 8.30 1.99 11.47
N LEU A 35 7.78 0.85 11.93
CA LEU A 35 7.83 0.46 13.35
C LEU A 35 8.78 -0.69 13.63
N LEU A 36 9.14 -1.50 12.62
CA LEU A 36 10.09 -2.61 12.76
C LEU A 36 11.31 -2.46 11.82
N GLY A 37 11.27 -1.54 10.86
CA GLY A 37 12.29 -1.43 9.82
C GLY A 37 12.31 -2.61 8.84
N LYS A 38 11.20 -3.37 8.74
CA LYS A 38 11.14 -4.63 8.00
C LYS A 38 10.25 -4.57 6.75
N ALA A 39 10.70 -5.25 5.69
CA ALA A 39 9.97 -5.51 4.47
C ALA A 39 9.22 -6.84 4.58
N ILE A 40 7.90 -6.83 4.48
CA ILE A 40 7.06 -8.04 4.57
C ILE A 40 6.69 -8.68 3.23
N TYR A 41 6.91 -7.95 2.13
CA TYR A 41 6.67 -8.45 0.77
C TYR A 41 7.94 -8.34 -0.06
N GLU A 42 8.07 -9.25 -1.03
CA GLU A 42 9.15 -9.23 -2.01
C GLU A 42 8.85 -8.17 -3.07
N ILE A 43 9.89 -7.47 -3.53
CA ILE A 43 9.82 -6.65 -4.73
C ILE A 43 10.41 -7.50 -5.85
N LEU A 44 9.57 -7.89 -6.81
CA LEU A 44 10.02 -8.70 -7.92
C LEU A 44 10.96 -7.91 -8.82
N LYS A 45 12.00 -8.58 -9.31
CA LYS A 45 12.89 -8.02 -10.31
C LYS A 45 12.11 -7.72 -11.59
N SER A 46 12.22 -6.49 -12.09
CA SER A 46 11.56 -6.01 -13.28
C SER A 46 12.47 -4.99 -13.98
N PRO A 47 12.10 -4.46 -15.15
CA PRO A 47 12.85 -3.35 -15.76
C PRO A 47 12.92 -2.12 -14.85
N MET A 48 11.89 -1.93 -14.02
CA MET A 48 11.73 -0.80 -13.12
C MET A 48 12.32 -1.06 -11.72
N SER A 49 12.76 -2.29 -11.43
CA SER A 49 13.33 -2.63 -10.14
C SER A 49 14.36 -3.75 -10.20
N GLN A 50 15.47 -3.60 -9.48
CA GLN A 50 16.48 -4.66 -9.35
C GLN A 50 15.98 -5.88 -8.54
N GLY A 51 14.85 -5.73 -7.85
CA GLY A 51 14.24 -6.74 -7.01
C GLY A 51 14.85 -6.80 -5.61
N TYR A 52 14.01 -7.07 -4.61
CA TYR A 52 14.37 -7.06 -3.19
C TYR A 52 13.62 -8.15 -2.44
N LYS A 53 14.35 -8.99 -1.71
CA LYS A 53 13.75 -10.02 -0.87
C LYS A 53 13.06 -9.42 0.35
N SER A 54 11.95 -10.02 0.75
CA SER A 54 11.34 -9.76 2.05
C SER A 54 12.29 -10.19 3.18
N ASP A 55 12.21 -9.52 4.33
CA ASP A 55 12.86 -9.95 5.56
C ASP A 55 12.22 -11.22 6.16
N TYR A 56 11.02 -11.59 5.70
CA TYR A 56 10.27 -12.73 6.18
C TYR A 56 10.03 -13.72 5.04
N LYS A 57 10.37 -14.99 5.27
CA LYS A 57 10.09 -16.07 4.30
C LYS A 57 8.66 -16.55 4.45
N ASN A 58 7.98 -16.81 3.32
CA ASN A 58 6.65 -17.45 3.26
C ASN A 58 5.62 -16.84 4.23
N GLU A 59 5.61 -15.51 4.32
CA GLU A 59 4.73 -14.74 5.21
C GLU A 59 4.82 -15.14 6.70
N SER A 60 5.99 -15.64 7.13
CA SER A 60 6.25 -16.05 8.52
C SER A 60 5.95 -14.96 9.54
N PHE A 61 6.05 -13.68 9.17
CA PHE A 61 5.65 -12.53 10.00
C PHE A 61 4.21 -12.62 10.53
N CYS A 62 3.32 -13.36 9.87
CA CYS A 62 1.96 -13.55 10.34
C CYS A 62 1.82 -14.76 11.28
N LYS A 63 2.66 -15.79 11.09
CA LYS A 63 2.58 -17.09 11.77
C LYS A 63 3.41 -17.16 13.06
N GLN A 64 4.31 -16.21 13.26
CA GLN A 64 5.14 -16.08 14.45
C GLN A 64 4.78 -14.84 15.25
N PHE A 65 5.13 -14.90 16.52
CA PHE A 65 5.09 -13.77 17.44
C PHE A 65 6.21 -12.78 17.09
N LEU A 66 5.91 -11.48 17.11
CA LEU A 66 6.86 -10.41 16.77
C LEU A 66 7.81 -10.06 17.95
N GLU A 67 7.78 -10.86 19.02
CA GLU A 67 8.68 -10.79 20.17
C GLU A 67 10.14 -10.99 19.76
N GLY A 68 10.97 -9.99 20.03
CA GLY A 68 12.40 -9.99 19.68
C GLY A 68 12.73 -9.25 18.38
N ASP A 69 11.73 -8.81 17.63
CA ASP A 69 11.95 -7.92 16.50
C ASP A 69 12.33 -6.51 16.97
N GLN A 70 12.95 -5.73 16.09
CA GLN A 70 13.37 -4.35 16.36
C GLN A 70 12.17 -3.38 16.46
N PHE A 71 11.09 -3.78 17.13
CA PHE A 71 9.93 -2.93 17.35
C PHE A 71 10.37 -1.67 18.08
N ILE A 72 10.07 -0.53 17.49
CA ILE A 72 10.56 0.73 17.97
C ILE A 72 9.99 1.08 19.36
N GLY A 73 8.79 0.61 19.69
CA GLY A 73 8.21 0.80 21.03
C GLY A 73 9.07 0.19 22.14
N HIS A 74 9.55 -1.05 21.97
CA HIS A 74 10.46 -1.66 22.95
C HIS A 74 11.76 -0.87 23.07
N ARG A 75 12.31 -0.34 21.97
CA ARG A 75 13.53 0.49 22.00
C ARG A 75 13.35 1.78 22.81
N PHE A 76 12.20 2.43 22.66
CA PHE A 76 11.87 3.61 23.47
C PHE A 76 11.64 3.24 24.94
N GLN A 77 10.98 2.12 25.23
CA GLN A 77 10.83 1.62 26.61
C GLN A 77 12.17 1.33 27.28
N ASP A 78 13.08 0.67 26.56
CA ASP A 78 14.44 0.36 27.05
C ASP A 78 15.25 1.62 27.38
N ASP A 79 14.96 2.74 26.70
CA ASP A 79 15.58 4.05 26.94
C ASP A 79 14.79 4.92 27.95
N GLY A 80 13.79 4.33 28.61
CA GLY A 80 13.05 4.96 29.71
C GLY A 80 11.84 5.80 29.30
N TYR A 81 11.43 5.76 28.04
CA TYR A 81 10.22 6.46 27.58
C TYR A 81 8.96 5.69 27.94
N ILE A 82 7.90 6.42 28.29
CA ILE A 82 6.55 5.88 28.37
C ILE A 82 5.98 5.77 26.95
N THR A 83 5.48 4.59 26.61
CA THR A 83 5.00 4.26 25.25
C THR A 83 3.51 3.92 25.22
N MET A 84 2.85 4.31 24.12
CA MET A 84 1.44 4.01 23.88
C MET A 84 1.22 3.58 22.42
N MET A 85 0.48 2.50 22.23
CA MET A 85 -0.01 2.08 20.91
C MET A 85 -1.54 2.14 20.89
N SER A 86 -2.05 3.03 20.04
CA SER A 86 -3.47 3.24 19.79
C SER A 86 -3.71 3.38 18.29
N GLU A 87 -4.48 2.44 17.78
CA GLU A 87 -4.97 2.31 16.41
C GLU A 87 -6.47 2.67 16.35
N ASP A 88 -6.99 2.90 15.16
CA ASP A 88 -8.42 3.08 14.88
C ASP A 88 -9.10 1.77 14.43
N TRP A 89 -8.35 0.66 14.43
CA TRP A 89 -8.80 -0.69 14.13
C TRP A 89 -8.04 -1.76 14.95
N ALA A 90 -8.71 -2.80 15.45
CA ALA A 90 -8.30 -3.67 16.54
C ALA A 90 -7.67 -4.94 16.02
N LEU A 91 -7.97 -5.28 14.76
CA LEU A 91 -7.10 -6.14 13.98
C LEU A 91 -5.76 -5.42 13.74
N GLY A 92 -5.73 -4.09 13.74
CA GLY A 92 -4.50 -3.31 13.73
C GLY A 92 -3.55 -3.64 12.60
N VAL A 93 -2.37 -3.05 12.65
CA VAL A 93 -1.35 -3.26 11.63
C VAL A 93 -0.65 -4.62 11.77
N PHE A 94 -0.53 -5.13 13.01
CA PHE A 94 0.24 -6.34 13.32
C PHE A 94 -0.62 -7.61 13.46
N ASN A 95 -1.91 -7.49 13.77
CA ASN A 95 -2.78 -8.65 13.97
C ASN A 95 -3.67 -8.97 12.74
N TRP A 96 -3.84 -8.03 11.80
CA TRP A 96 -4.62 -8.28 10.59
C TRP A 96 -3.92 -9.25 9.62
N PRO A 97 -4.65 -10.16 8.94
CA PRO A 97 -6.06 -10.52 9.19
C PRO A 97 -6.23 -11.50 10.34
N SER A 98 -5.28 -12.41 10.56
CA SER A 98 -5.31 -13.43 11.63
C SER A 98 -3.91 -13.73 12.13
N CYS A 99 -3.08 -12.69 12.20
CA CYS A 99 -1.69 -12.81 12.57
C CYS A 99 -1.52 -12.77 14.08
N LYS A 100 -0.52 -13.50 14.58
CA LYS A 100 -0.26 -13.59 16.01
C LYS A 100 0.05 -12.22 16.64
N GLY A 101 0.69 -11.33 15.88
CA GLY A 101 1.13 -10.02 16.37
C GLY A 101 2.13 -10.22 17.52
N PHE A 102 1.93 -9.47 18.61
CA PHE A 102 2.72 -9.61 19.83
C PHE A 102 2.05 -10.56 20.83
N LYS A 103 2.82 -11.49 21.39
CA LYS A 103 2.53 -12.36 22.54
C LYS A 103 2.29 -11.56 23.82
N THR A 104 3.10 -10.53 24.06
CA THR A 104 3.00 -9.64 25.23
C THR A 104 2.60 -8.24 24.81
N LYS A 105 2.13 -7.40 25.75
CA LYS A 105 1.81 -6.01 25.43
C LYS A 105 3.06 -5.31 24.85
N PRO A 106 3.00 -4.71 23.65
CA PRO A 106 4.19 -4.15 22.99
C PRO A 106 4.55 -2.74 23.47
N THR A 107 3.68 -2.12 24.26
CA THR A 107 3.83 -0.77 24.81
C THR A 107 3.25 -0.71 26.23
N ASP A 108 3.61 0.32 27.00
CA ASP A 108 3.14 0.48 28.38
C ASP A 108 1.62 0.56 28.45
N TYR A 109 1.06 1.37 27.54
CA TYR A 109 -0.37 1.50 27.28
C TYR A 109 -0.70 0.87 25.92
N TYR A 110 -1.51 -0.18 25.93
CA TYR A 110 -1.93 -0.87 24.71
C TYR A 110 -3.45 -0.87 24.60
N MET A 111 -3.98 -0.08 23.66
CA MET A 111 -5.42 0.19 23.55
C MET A 111 -6.23 -0.93 22.90
N ARG A 112 -5.59 -2.01 22.41
CA ARG A 112 -6.28 -3.08 21.69
C ARG A 112 -7.47 -3.72 22.42
N PRO A 113 -7.42 -4.02 23.72
CA PRO A 113 -8.59 -4.53 24.43
C PRO A 113 -9.80 -3.58 24.39
N PHE A 114 -9.55 -2.27 24.38
CA PHE A 114 -10.60 -1.25 24.27
C PHE A 114 -11.14 -1.15 22.83
N GLN A 115 -10.26 -1.19 21.83
CA GLN A 115 -10.63 -1.17 20.41
C GLN A 115 -11.46 -2.39 20.01
N LEU A 116 -11.07 -3.58 20.46
CA LEU A 116 -11.82 -4.83 20.24
C LEU A 116 -13.27 -4.74 20.75
N ARG A 117 -13.53 -3.83 21.69
CA ARG A 117 -14.87 -3.61 22.26
C ARG A 117 -15.73 -2.62 21.48
N LEU A 118 -15.15 -1.76 20.62
CA LEU A 118 -15.82 -0.58 20.04
C LEU A 118 -15.98 -0.62 18.52
N GLU A 119 -15.58 -1.70 17.86
CA GLU A 119 -15.20 -1.68 16.44
C GLU A 119 -16.26 -2.00 15.41
N ASP A 120 -17.52 -1.91 15.80
CA ASP A 120 -18.67 -2.19 14.97
C ASP A 120 -18.85 -1.19 13.79
N HIS A 121 -18.12 -0.07 13.74
CA HIS A 121 -18.38 1.00 12.77
C HIS A 121 -17.12 1.72 12.22
N GLY A 122 -16.90 1.67 10.90
CA GLY A 122 -15.87 2.46 10.21
C GLY A 122 -16.22 2.76 8.73
N ILE A 123 -15.78 3.91 8.21
CA ILE A 123 -16.06 4.41 6.85
C ILE A 123 -14.85 4.13 5.93
N ARG A 124 -15.03 3.42 4.80
CA ARG A 124 -13.91 2.94 3.94
C ARG A 124 -13.94 3.32 2.45
N PHE A 125 -14.94 4.05 1.93
CA PHE A 125 -15.07 4.24 0.46
C PHE A 125 -15.56 5.64 0.03
N GLY A 126 -15.12 6.13 -1.13
CA GLY A 126 -15.54 7.41 -1.75
C GLY A 126 -14.85 7.73 -3.09
N GLY A 127 -15.46 8.61 -3.90
CA GLY A 127 -15.07 8.85 -5.31
C GLY A 127 -13.76 9.61 -5.56
N LEU A 128 -13.15 10.24 -4.54
CA LEU A 128 -11.89 10.98 -4.69
C LEU A 128 -10.70 10.07 -5.03
N ARG A 129 -10.71 8.80 -4.57
CA ARG A 129 -9.63 7.81 -4.82
C ARG A 129 -9.42 7.50 -6.30
N ASN A 130 -10.43 7.73 -7.16
CA ASN A 130 -10.38 7.37 -8.58
C ASN A 130 -9.78 8.47 -9.48
N THR A 131 -9.24 9.54 -8.87
CA THR A 131 -8.60 10.64 -9.60
C THR A 131 -7.08 10.51 -9.54
N ASP A 132 -6.36 11.10 -10.49
CA ASP A 132 -4.89 11.18 -10.43
C ASP A 132 -4.40 11.83 -9.12
N ILE A 133 -5.16 12.78 -8.60
CA ILE A 133 -4.92 13.43 -7.31
C ILE A 133 -5.13 12.42 -6.18
N GLY A 134 -6.21 11.64 -6.22
CA GLY A 134 -6.51 10.58 -5.26
C GLY A 134 -5.46 9.48 -5.23
N GLU A 135 -4.91 9.10 -6.37
CA GLU A 135 -3.79 8.15 -6.47
C GLU A 135 -2.51 8.71 -5.84
N ILE A 136 -2.17 9.98 -6.13
CA ILE A 136 -1.03 10.67 -5.51
C ILE A 136 -1.22 10.75 -3.99
N GLU A 137 -2.39 11.18 -3.51
CA GLU A 137 -2.71 11.26 -2.09
C GLU A 137 -2.68 9.89 -1.40
N ASP A 138 -3.14 8.83 -2.08
CA ASP A 138 -3.10 7.47 -1.54
C ASP A 138 -1.66 6.94 -1.47
N ASN A 139 -0.77 7.35 -2.38
CA ASN A 139 0.64 6.96 -2.42
C ASN A 139 1.57 7.87 -1.60
N ASN A 140 1.12 9.09 -1.25
CA ASN A 140 1.87 10.12 -0.53
C ASN A 140 1.22 10.43 0.83
N PRO A 141 1.33 9.54 1.83
CA PRO A 141 0.83 9.84 3.16
C PRO A 141 1.43 11.14 3.71
N PHE A 142 0.57 11.94 4.32
CA PHE A 142 0.93 13.27 4.77
C PHE A 142 1.81 13.21 6.03
N LEU A 143 3.02 13.80 5.98
CA LEU A 143 3.95 13.83 7.12
C LEU A 143 4.34 15.27 7.51
N PHE A 144 4.20 15.57 8.80
CA PHE A 144 4.81 16.73 9.45
C PHE A 144 5.74 16.29 10.57
N LEU A 145 6.83 17.02 10.73
CA LEU A 145 7.74 16.87 11.85
C LEU A 145 7.87 18.22 12.55
N SER A 146 7.45 18.29 13.82
CA SER A 146 7.73 19.43 14.69
C SER A 146 8.92 19.11 15.57
N VAL A 147 9.96 19.93 15.48
CA VAL A 147 11.14 19.82 16.36
C VAL A 147 10.76 20.44 17.72
N PRO A 148 11.15 19.83 18.86
CA PRO A 148 10.96 20.43 20.18
C PRO A 148 11.51 21.86 20.24
N ALA A 149 10.80 22.78 20.90
CA ALA A 149 11.10 24.22 20.87
C ALA A 149 12.56 24.54 21.26
N ASN A 150 13.10 23.86 22.26
CA ASN A 150 14.49 24.01 22.71
C ASN A 150 15.53 23.54 21.68
N LEU A 151 15.18 22.65 20.75
CA LEU A 151 16.07 22.14 19.70
C LEU A 151 15.94 22.92 18.38
N ARG A 152 14.94 23.80 18.23
CA ARG A 152 14.73 24.59 17.01
C ARG A 152 15.86 25.59 16.74
N THR A 153 16.58 26.01 17.77
CA THR A 153 17.76 26.89 17.66
C THR A 153 18.96 26.20 17.00
N ASN A 154 18.96 24.86 16.92
CA ASN A 154 19.98 24.11 16.19
C ASN A 154 19.78 24.26 14.68
N THR A 155 20.49 25.24 14.10
CA THR A 155 20.40 25.57 12.67
C THR A 155 20.86 24.43 11.77
N LYS A 156 21.84 23.63 12.20
CA LYS A 156 22.30 22.46 11.44
C LYS A 156 21.19 21.41 11.32
N LEU A 157 20.53 21.08 12.43
CA LEU A 157 19.41 20.13 12.46
C LEU A 157 18.24 20.63 11.61
N THR A 158 17.80 21.87 11.83
CA THR A 158 16.65 22.43 11.13
C THR A 158 16.89 22.62 9.63
N ASN A 159 18.08 23.05 9.22
CA ASN A 159 18.44 23.14 7.80
C ASN A 159 18.51 21.77 7.13
N THR A 160 19.06 20.77 7.83
CA THR A 160 19.10 19.38 7.33
C THR A 160 17.68 18.84 7.13
N LEU A 161 16.81 19.01 8.12
CA LEU A 161 15.40 18.60 8.03
C LEU A 161 14.66 19.31 6.89
N LYS A 162 14.86 20.62 6.72
CA LYS A 162 14.25 21.40 5.62
C LYS A 162 14.77 20.98 4.24
N ALA A 163 16.03 20.58 4.14
CA ALA A 163 16.59 20.03 2.91
C ALA A 163 15.99 18.65 2.61
N ASN A 164 15.99 17.77 3.61
CA ASN A 164 15.45 16.41 3.52
C ASN A 164 13.94 16.38 3.25
N SER A 165 13.18 17.37 3.72
CA SER A 165 11.72 17.42 3.52
C SER A 165 11.26 17.63 2.09
N LYS A 166 12.17 18.04 1.22
CA LYS A 166 11.95 18.18 -0.22
C LYS A 166 12.27 16.90 -0.98
N MET A 167 12.85 15.90 -0.33
CA MET A 167 13.38 14.69 -0.96
C MET A 167 12.39 13.53 -0.84
N LEU A 168 12.50 12.56 -1.74
CA LEU A 168 11.74 11.31 -1.66
C LEU A 168 12.19 10.51 -0.43
N ILE A 169 11.28 10.23 0.50
CA ILE A 169 11.53 9.45 1.71
C ILE A 169 10.52 8.32 1.83
N THR A 170 10.80 7.37 2.72
CA THR A 170 9.95 6.21 3.00
C THR A 170 9.77 6.01 4.49
N HIS A 171 8.85 5.11 4.84
CA HIS A 171 8.66 4.65 6.21
C HIS A 171 9.94 4.07 6.84
N TYR A 172 10.88 3.53 6.04
CA TYR A 172 12.18 3.09 6.57
C TYR A 172 13.05 4.25 7.08
N ASP A 173 12.96 5.42 6.45
CA ASP A 173 13.70 6.61 6.90
C ASP A 173 13.12 7.14 8.21
N ILE A 174 11.80 7.04 8.40
CA ILE A 174 11.13 7.37 9.67
C ILE A 174 11.63 6.42 10.77
N TYR A 175 11.65 5.11 10.50
CA TYR A 175 12.19 4.13 11.44
C TYR A 175 13.65 4.40 11.81
N ALA A 176 14.50 4.70 10.83
CA ALA A 176 15.89 5.08 11.07
C ALA A 176 16.02 6.39 11.89
N THR A 177 15.10 7.34 11.68
CA THR A 177 15.04 8.57 12.48
C THR A 177 14.65 8.29 13.92
N PHE A 178 13.68 7.40 14.16
CA PHE A 178 13.32 6.98 15.52
C PHE A 178 14.50 6.31 16.24
N LEU A 179 15.24 5.44 15.54
CA LEU A 179 16.45 4.86 16.12
C LEU A 179 17.47 5.94 16.48
N ASP A 180 17.63 6.97 15.65
CA ASP A 180 18.54 8.10 15.93
C ASP A 180 18.10 8.95 17.13
N ILE A 181 16.79 9.00 17.44
CA ILE A 181 16.26 9.62 18.67
C ILE A 181 16.66 8.80 19.90
N VAL A 182 16.41 7.49 19.88
CA VAL A 182 16.72 6.58 21.00
C VAL A 182 18.24 6.53 21.24
N LYS A 183 19.01 6.39 20.16
CA LYS A 183 20.47 6.34 20.25
C LYS A 183 21.09 6.87 18.96
N PRO A 184 21.92 7.94 19.02
CA PRO A 184 22.53 8.52 17.84
C PRO A 184 23.22 7.46 16.97
N LEU A 185 22.79 7.35 15.71
CA LEU A 185 23.30 6.35 14.79
C LEU A 185 24.73 6.72 14.37
N ASN A 186 25.70 5.83 14.61
CA ASN A 186 27.05 6.03 14.09
C ASN A 186 27.11 5.67 12.60
N PRO A 187 27.42 6.61 11.69
CA PRO A 187 27.45 6.38 10.24
C PRO A 187 28.39 5.27 9.77
N ARG A 188 29.39 4.91 10.60
CA ARG A 188 30.41 3.90 10.27
C ARG A 188 30.02 2.48 10.67
N ILE A 189 29.06 2.31 11.59
CA ILE A 189 28.68 1.01 12.18
C ILE A 189 27.30 0.54 11.67
N SER A 190 26.48 1.45 11.15
CA SER A 190 25.08 1.21 10.78
C SER A 190 24.83 0.43 9.48
N LYS A 191 25.88 -0.08 8.80
CA LYS A 191 25.72 -1.01 7.67
C LYS A 191 26.05 -2.44 8.13
N PRO A 192 25.17 -3.45 7.98
CA PRO A 192 24.02 -3.55 7.06
C PRO A 192 22.62 -3.58 7.73
N LEU A 193 22.46 -3.05 8.95
CA LEU A 193 21.31 -3.43 9.80
C LEU A 193 19.97 -2.74 9.48
N ILE A 194 19.97 -1.56 8.83
CA ILE A 194 18.76 -0.74 8.61
C ILE A 194 18.59 -0.30 7.15
N LYS A 195 17.35 -0.33 6.63
CA LYS A 195 17.02 -0.02 5.22
C LYS A 195 16.91 1.48 4.92
N GLY A 196 16.60 2.29 5.93
CA GLY A 196 16.40 3.74 5.80
C GLY A 196 17.54 4.56 6.36
N ASN A 197 17.43 5.88 6.20
CA ASN A 197 18.40 6.85 6.68
C ASN A 197 17.71 7.86 7.60
N SER A 198 18.34 8.23 8.71
CA SER A 198 17.79 9.24 9.62
C SER A 198 17.60 10.58 8.90
N LEU A 199 16.44 11.21 9.11
CA LEU A 199 16.10 12.52 8.60
C LEU A 199 16.90 13.65 9.28
N PHE A 200 17.64 13.35 10.36
CA PHE A 200 18.53 14.30 11.03
C PHE A 200 19.92 14.39 10.41
N GLN A 201 20.22 13.54 9.43
CA GLN A 201 21.47 13.56 8.65
C GLN A 201 21.19 13.82 7.17
N PRO A 202 22.15 14.34 6.39
CA PRO A 202 21.99 14.50 4.95
C PRO A 202 21.66 13.17 4.27
N LEU A 203 20.56 13.13 3.51
CA LEU A 203 20.13 11.90 2.86
C LEU A 203 20.99 11.56 1.62
N PRO A 204 21.44 10.29 1.47
CA PRO A 204 22.28 9.89 0.36
C PRO A 204 21.57 10.03 -0.99
N GLN A 205 22.32 10.39 -2.04
CA GLN A 205 21.85 10.56 -3.42
C GLN A 205 22.44 9.53 -4.38
N PRO A 206 21.76 9.20 -5.50
CA PRO A 206 20.39 9.61 -5.86
C PRO A 206 19.33 8.77 -5.13
N ARG A 207 18.16 9.38 -4.84
CA ARG A 207 16.99 8.69 -4.24
C ARG A 207 15.93 8.40 -5.30
N THR A 208 15.94 7.17 -5.80
CA THR A 208 14.95 6.66 -6.75
C THR A 208 14.02 5.67 -6.05
N CYS A 209 12.82 5.44 -6.60
CA CYS A 209 11.86 4.50 -6.01
C CYS A 209 12.47 3.11 -5.80
N ASP A 210 13.20 2.59 -6.80
CA ASP A 210 13.91 1.32 -6.67
C ASP A 210 14.89 1.32 -5.47
N LYS A 211 15.82 2.28 -5.41
CA LYS A 211 16.82 2.36 -4.32
C LYS A 211 16.23 2.52 -2.92
N LEU A 212 14.99 3.00 -2.83
CA LEU A 212 14.27 3.19 -1.58
C LEU A 212 13.29 2.05 -1.26
N PHE A 213 13.40 0.92 -1.96
CA PHE A 213 12.53 -0.25 -1.74
C PHE A 213 11.04 0.11 -1.92
N ILE A 214 10.75 1.03 -2.85
CA ILE A 214 9.39 1.39 -3.26
C ILE A 214 9.06 0.57 -4.50
N PRO A 215 8.11 -0.38 -4.42
CA PRO A 215 7.61 -1.06 -5.62
C PRO A 215 7.12 -0.04 -6.65
N PHE A 216 7.43 -0.26 -7.92
CA PHE A 216 7.15 0.73 -8.97
C PHE A 216 5.67 1.13 -9.04
N GLN A 217 4.75 0.21 -8.70
CA GLN A 217 3.31 0.47 -8.61
C GLN A 217 2.89 1.54 -7.59
N TYR A 218 3.73 1.81 -6.59
CA TYR A 218 3.44 2.80 -5.53
C TYR A 218 4.30 4.05 -5.68
N CYS A 219 5.18 4.10 -6.68
CA CYS A 219 6.12 5.18 -6.86
C CYS A 219 5.40 6.50 -7.20
N ILE A 220 5.55 7.53 -6.35
CA ILE A 220 4.99 8.87 -6.61
C ILE A 220 5.74 9.61 -7.70
N CYS A 221 6.98 9.19 -8.01
CA CYS A 221 7.69 9.67 -9.19
C CYS A 221 7.04 9.03 -10.42
N LYS A 222 5.85 9.52 -10.82
CA LYS A 222 5.08 8.99 -11.93
C LYS A 222 5.99 8.89 -13.16
N PRO A 223 6.32 7.67 -13.62
CA PRO A 223 7.06 7.51 -14.86
C PRO A 223 6.21 8.05 -16.01
N LYS A 224 6.84 8.54 -17.07
CA LYS A 224 6.10 9.01 -18.24
C LYS A 224 5.38 7.82 -18.87
N THR A 225 4.09 7.97 -19.10
CA THR A 225 3.28 6.98 -19.79
C THR A 225 2.71 7.55 -21.08
N ILE A 226 2.42 6.67 -22.04
CA ILE A 226 1.61 6.97 -23.22
C ILE A 226 0.35 6.11 -23.17
N THR A 227 -0.82 6.74 -23.35
CA THR A 227 -2.06 5.99 -23.51
C THR A 227 -2.10 5.42 -24.92
N LEU A 228 -2.27 4.10 -25.04
CA LEU A 228 -2.35 3.43 -26.33
C LEU A 228 -3.76 3.56 -26.95
N PRO A 229 -3.87 3.55 -28.29
CA PRO A 229 -5.16 3.53 -28.98
C PRO A 229 -6.05 2.35 -28.57
N LYS A 230 -7.38 2.52 -28.62
CA LYS A 230 -8.35 1.48 -28.19
C LYS A 230 -8.23 0.15 -28.96
N ASN A 231 -7.72 0.16 -30.19
CA ASN A 231 -7.53 -1.01 -31.04
C ASN A 231 -6.14 -1.67 -30.88
N ASN A 232 -5.40 -1.34 -29.82
CA ASN A 232 -4.12 -1.99 -29.54
C ASN A 232 -4.32 -3.50 -29.30
N THR A 233 -3.34 -4.30 -29.74
CA THR A 233 -3.42 -5.76 -29.68
C THR A 233 -3.20 -6.34 -28.28
N ILE A 234 -2.68 -5.55 -27.34
CA ILE A 234 -2.34 -6.00 -25.98
C ILE A 234 -3.52 -5.97 -25.01
N ALA A 235 -4.52 -5.11 -25.24
CA ALA A 235 -5.61 -4.85 -24.30
C ALA A 235 -6.36 -6.11 -23.85
N ILE A 236 -6.90 -6.88 -24.80
CA ILE A 236 -7.72 -8.07 -24.51
C ILE A 236 -6.87 -9.19 -23.89
N PRO A 237 -5.74 -9.62 -24.51
CA PRO A 237 -4.93 -10.71 -23.94
C PRO A 237 -4.40 -10.39 -22.54
N ALA A 238 -4.05 -9.13 -22.26
CA ALA A 238 -3.60 -8.73 -20.95
C ALA A 238 -4.72 -8.76 -19.91
N ALA A 239 -5.91 -8.21 -20.24
CA ALA A 239 -7.06 -8.24 -19.33
C ALA A 239 -7.51 -9.68 -19.03
N GLU A 240 -7.60 -10.54 -20.04
CA GLU A 240 -7.97 -11.95 -19.87
C GLU A 240 -6.95 -12.69 -19.00
N LYS A 241 -5.65 -12.45 -19.19
CA LYS A 241 -4.61 -13.05 -18.37
C LYS A 241 -4.72 -12.63 -16.90
N MET A 242 -5.01 -11.35 -16.63
CA MET A 242 -5.23 -10.85 -15.27
C MET A 242 -6.49 -11.44 -14.64
N ILE A 243 -7.60 -11.52 -15.38
CA ILE A 243 -8.86 -12.15 -14.92
C ILE A 243 -8.64 -13.63 -14.63
N ALA A 244 -7.89 -14.34 -15.48
CA ALA A 244 -7.55 -15.74 -15.24
C ALA A 244 -6.79 -15.94 -13.92
N GLN A 245 -5.84 -15.04 -13.62
CA GLN A 245 -5.13 -15.04 -12.33
C GLN A 245 -6.08 -14.75 -11.16
N MET A 246 -6.96 -13.75 -11.28
CA MET A 246 -7.97 -13.46 -10.25
C MET A 246 -8.85 -14.67 -9.95
N ASN A 247 -9.33 -15.35 -11.00
CA ASN A 247 -10.14 -16.55 -10.89
C ASN A 247 -9.36 -17.75 -10.32
N SER A 248 -8.06 -17.86 -10.59
CA SER A 248 -7.20 -18.86 -9.93
C SER A 248 -7.14 -18.60 -8.43
N ASN A 249 -6.89 -17.35 -8.04
CA ASN A 249 -6.79 -16.97 -6.64
C ASN A 249 -8.10 -17.23 -5.89
N LEU A 250 -9.27 -17.00 -6.53
CA LEU A 250 -10.58 -17.36 -5.96
C LEU A 250 -10.76 -18.87 -5.78
N ARG A 251 -10.31 -19.68 -6.75
CA ARG A 251 -10.37 -21.15 -6.67
C ARG A 251 -9.51 -21.69 -5.53
N GLU A 252 -8.36 -21.08 -5.30
CA GLU A 252 -7.42 -21.48 -4.25
C GLU A 252 -7.86 -21.05 -2.85
N SER A 253 -8.84 -20.15 -2.72
CA SER A 253 -9.23 -19.53 -1.45
C SER A 253 -10.51 -20.08 -0.81
N ASP A 254 -11.06 -21.18 -1.30
CA ASP A 254 -12.37 -21.77 -0.91
C ASP A 254 -13.61 -20.85 -1.09
N GLU A 255 -13.43 -19.61 -1.60
CA GLU A 255 -14.51 -18.62 -1.80
C GLU A 255 -15.39 -18.96 -3.02
N THR A 256 -14.99 -19.94 -3.86
CA THR A 256 -15.73 -20.33 -5.07
C THR A 256 -17.09 -20.93 -4.81
N ASN A 257 -17.40 -21.33 -3.57
CA ASN A 257 -18.74 -21.78 -3.21
C ASN A 257 -19.75 -20.62 -3.29
N ASP A 258 -19.34 -19.42 -2.88
CA ASP A 258 -20.21 -18.26 -2.74
C ASP A 258 -20.02 -17.22 -3.85
N CYS A 259 -18.79 -17.09 -4.36
CA CYS A 259 -18.41 -16.11 -5.37
C CYS A 259 -18.47 -16.69 -6.79
N VAL A 260 -18.90 -15.87 -7.75
CA VAL A 260 -18.92 -16.19 -9.19
C VAL A 260 -17.54 -15.93 -9.80
N LEU A 261 -17.13 -16.76 -10.77
CA LEU A 261 -15.93 -16.51 -11.57
C LEU A 261 -16.16 -15.34 -12.53
N LEU A 262 -15.20 -14.42 -12.59
CA LEU A 262 -15.30 -13.19 -13.37
C LEU A 262 -14.95 -13.45 -14.83
N THR A 263 -15.61 -12.71 -15.74
CA THR A 263 -15.31 -12.68 -17.17
C THR A 263 -15.08 -11.24 -17.63
N LEU A 264 -14.43 -11.05 -18.77
CA LEU A 264 -14.17 -9.73 -19.32
C LEU A 264 -15.49 -9.08 -19.78
N ASN A 265 -15.72 -7.83 -19.40
CA ASN A 265 -16.81 -7.03 -19.95
C ASN A 265 -16.38 -6.46 -21.31
N THR A 266 -16.72 -7.16 -22.40
CA THR A 266 -16.36 -6.75 -23.77
C THR A 266 -17.04 -5.47 -24.25
N ASN A 267 -18.11 -5.04 -23.57
CA ASN A 267 -18.81 -3.79 -23.87
C ASN A 267 -18.13 -2.56 -23.24
N ALA A 268 -17.23 -2.77 -22.27
CA ALA A 268 -16.48 -1.69 -21.62
C ALA A 268 -15.13 -1.46 -22.32
N SER A 269 -14.68 -0.21 -22.39
CA SER A 269 -13.37 0.10 -22.95
C SER A 269 -12.25 -0.30 -21.98
N ILE A 270 -11.22 -0.97 -22.52
CA ILE A 270 -9.98 -1.25 -21.80
C ILE A 270 -9.03 -0.06 -21.99
N LYS A 271 -8.52 0.52 -20.90
CA LYS A 271 -7.47 1.55 -20.94
C LYS A 271 -6.11 0.86 -20.82
N VAL A 272 -5.19 1.23 -21.71
CA VAL A 272 -3.81 0.72 -21.71
C VAL A 272 -2.85 1.89 -21.67
N GLU A 273 -1.96 1.89 -20.67
CA GLU A 273 -0.93 2.91 -20.50
C GLU A 273 0.45 2.24 -20.53
N GLU A 274 1.24 2.54 -21.57
CA GLU A 274 2.61 2.03 -21.72
C GLU A 274 3.59 2.97 -21.01
N PHE A 275 4.49 2.39 -20.22
CA PHE A 275 5.53 3.09 -19.51
C PHE A 275 6.71 3.34 -20.46
N ILE A 276 7.11 4.61 -20.60
CA ILE A 276 8.26 4.98 -21.44
C ILE A 276 9.53 4.69 -20.65
N ASP A 277 10.26 3.66 -21.08
CA ASP A 277 11.58 3.31 -20.55
C ASP A 277 12.57 2.96 -21.69
N LYS A 278 13.87 2.98 -21.39
CA LYS A 278 14.96 2.61 -22.32
C LYS A 278 15.23 1.09 -22.37
N SER A 279 14.39 0.29 -21.73
CA SER A 279 14.52 -1.16 -21.64
C SER A 279 13.84 -1.85 -22.83
N ASN A 280 14.35 -3.02 -23.23
CA ASN A 280 13.73 -3.90 -24.24
C ASN A 280 12.47 -4.64 -23.70
N ILE A 281 11.99 -4.23 -22.52
CA ILE A 281 10.84 -4.81 -21.84
C ILE A 281 9.84 -3.69 -21.63
N LYS A 282 8.70 -3.81 -22.30
CA LYS A 282 7.59 -2.87 -22.19
C LYS A 282 6.76 -3.22 -20.97
N VAL A 283 6.36 -2.21 -20.21
CA VAL A 283 5.49 -2.35 -19.05
C VAL A 283 4.21 -1.57 -19.31
N TYR A 284 3.08 -2.19 -18.99
CA TYR A 284 1.76 -1.64 -19.23
C TYR A 284 0.93 -1.65 -17.96
N GLN A 285 0.17 -0.59 -17.73
CA GLN A 285 -0.97 -0.57 -16.82
C GLN A 285 -2.24 -0.80 -17.62
N ILE A 286 -3.01 -1.81 -17.21
CA ILE A 286 -4.26 -2.21 -17.86
C ILE A 286 -5.39 -1.92 -16.89
N THR A 287 -6.37 -1.14 -17.32
CA THR A 287 -7.63 -0.91 -16.59
C THR A 287 -8.77 -1.52 -17.40
N TYR A 288 -9.54 -2.42 -16.79
CA TYR A 288 -10.56 -3.23 -17.44
C TYR A 288 -11.79 -3.42 -16.54
N SER A 289 -12.91 -3.80 -17.14
CA SER A 289 -14.16 -4.11 -16.42
C SER A 289 -14.50 -5.59 -16.54
N THR A 290 -15.17 -6.13 -15.54
CA THR A 290 -15.56 -7.54 -15.45
C THR A 290 -17.05 -7.73 -15.24
N LEU A 291 -17.53 -8.92 -15.58
CA LEU A 291 -18.88 -9.40 -15.30
C LEU A 291 -18.81 -10.68 -14.45
N PRO A 292 -19.84 -10.96 -13.62
CA PRO A 292 -20.92 -10.06 -13.23
C PRO A 292 -20.46 -8.93 -12.29
N GLY A 293 -21.30 -7.92 -12.09
CA GLY A 293 -21.07 -6.85 -11.10
C GLY A 293 -20.39 -5.58 -11.63
N ASN A 294 -20.03 -5.54 -12.91
CA ASN A 294 -19.36 -4.39 -13.54
C ASN A 294 -18.13 -3.92 -12.75
N GLY A 295 -17.37 -4.86 -12.17
CA GLY A 295 -16.21 -4.54 -11.35
C GLY A 295 -15.11 -3.94 -12.21
N GLU A 296 -14.64 -2.74 -11.85
CA GLU A 296 -13.52 -2.08 -12.54
C GLU A 296 -12.22 -2.38 -11.81
N PHE A 297 -11.24 -2.90 -12.53
CA PHE A 297 -9.97 -3.37 -11.99
C PHE A 297 -8.81 -2.79 -12.78
N TRP A 298 -7.64 -2.79 -12.15
CA TRP A 298 -6.40 -2.45 -12.82
C TRP A 298 -5.22 -3.30 -12.35
N GLY A 299 -4.19 -3.38 -13.18
CA GLY A 299 -2.94 -4.08 -12.85
C GLY A 299 -1.82 -3.81 -13.84
N TYR A 300 -0.65 -4.33 -13.53
CA TYR A 300 0.56 -4.20 -14.34
C TYR A 300 0.98 -5.51 -14.98
N ILE A 301 1.43 -5.39 -16.22
CA ILE A 301 1.95 -6.51 -17.01
C ILE A 301 3.17 -6.05 -17.80
N SER A 302 4.09 -6.97 -18.08
CA SER A 302 5.25 -6.72 -18.92
C SER A 302 5.28 -7.64 -20.13
N GLN A 303 5.89 -7.15 -21.21
CA GLN A 303 6.12 -7.89 -22.44
C GLN A 303 7.54 -7.61 -22.93
N MET A 304 8.30 -8.65 -23.29
CA MET A 304 9.59 -8.44 -23.95
C MET A 304 9.34 -8.13 -25.43
N GLU A 305 10.12 -7.23 -26.04
CA GLU A 305 9.91 -6.87 -27.46
C GLU A 305 9.99 -8.07 -28.42
N ASN A 306 10.77 -9.09 -28.08
CA ASN A 306 11.00 -10.27 -28.92
C ASN A 306 10.13 -11.48 -28.53
N ASN A 307 9.24 -11.34 -27.54
CA ASN A 307 8.43 -12.44 -27.04
C ASN A 307 7.01 -11.98 -26.72
N GLU A 308 6.02 -12.63 -27.33
CA GLU A 308 4.60 -12.34 -27.11
C GLU A 308 4.09 -12.77 -25.72
N THR A 309 4.90 -13.47 -24.91
CA THR A 309 4.49 -13.82 -23.55
C THR A 309 4.38 -12.59 -22.66
N LEU A 310 3.16 -12.38 -22.18
CA LEU A 310 2.84 -11.39 -21.16
C LEU A 310 3.17 -11.93 -19.75
N ASN A 311 3.83 -11.14 -18.91
CA ASN A 311 4.17 -11.51 -17.53
C ASN A 311 3.49 -10.54 -16.55
N ILE A 312 2.61 -11.07 -15.70
CA ILE A 312 1.92 -10.26 -14.68
C ILE A 312 2.95 -9.77 -13.67
N LEU A 313 2.96 -8.46 -13.43
CA LEU A 313 3.79 -7.81 -12.40
C LEU A 313 2.99 -7.51 -11.12
N SER A 314 1.67 -7.41 -11.24
CA SER A 314 0.76 -7.18 -10.12
C SER A 314 0.56 -8.44 -9.27
N GLU A 315 0.81 -8.34 -7.96
CA GLU A 315 0.43 -9.39 -7.00
C GLU A 315 -1.09 -9.45 -6.77
N LYS A 316 -1.75 -8.30 -6.80
CA LYS A 316 -3.20 -8.12 -6.64
C LYS A 316 -3.73 -7.12 -7.65
N PHE A 317 -5.03 -7.18 -7.91
CA PHE A 317 -5.75 -6.35 -8.89
C PHE A 317 -6.76 -5.48 -8.14
N PRO A 318 -6.44 -4.23 -7.76
CA PRO A 318 -7.35 -3.43 -6.95
C PRO A 318 -8.64 -3.11 -7.71
N ARG A 319 -9.78 -3.19 -7.00
CA ARG A 319 -11.09 -2.77 -7.52
C ARG A 319 -11.28 -1.26 -7.33
N LEU A 320 -11.63 -0.55 -8.40
CA LEU A 320 -11.81 0.91 -8.44
C LEU A 320 -13.20 1.36 -8.00
N ASN A 321 -14.22 0.49 -8.11
CA ASN A 321 -15.59 0.81 -7.76
C ASN A 321 -16.08 0.06 -6.52
N ALA A 322 -17.12 0.60 -5.87
CA ALA A 322 -17.70 0.02 -4.67
C ALA A 322 -18.28 -1.38 -4.94
N TYR A 323 -18.10 -2.28 -3.99
CA TYR A 323 -18.45 -3.70 -4.15
C TYR A 323 -19.17 -4.33 -2.96
N ALA A 324 -19.24 -3.64 -1.83
CA ALA A 324 -19.82 -4.19 -0.60
C ALA A 324 -21.24 -4.79 -0.79
N PRO A 325 -22.17 -4.16 -1.53
CA PRO A 325 -23.50 -4.75 -1.76
C PRO A 325 -23.49 -6.04 -2.59
N GLN A 326 -22.42 -6.28 -3.36
CA GLN A 326 -22.29 -7.42 -4.27
C GLN A 326 -21.41 -8.56 -3.71
N ALA A 327 -20.69 -8.30 -2.61
CA ALA A 327 -19.65 -9.18 -2.08
C ALA A 327 -19.88 -9.57 -0.60
N PHE A 328 -21.10 -9.44 -0.09
CA PHE A 328 -21.43 -9.69 1.32
C PHE A 328 -21.23 -11.15 1.76
N CYS A 329 -21.21 -12.08 0.82
CA CYS A 329 -20.97 -13.50 1.03
C CYS A 329 -19.48 -13.86 1.11
N ALA A 330 -18.57 -12.95 0.76
CA ALA A 330 -17.15 -13.21 0.84
C ALA A 330 -16.74 -13.42 2.30
N SER A 331 -16.14 -14.57 2.58
CA SER A 331 -15.72 -14.93 3.95
C SER A 331 -14.51 -14.12 4.41
N THR A 332 -13.71 -13.60 3.47
CA THR A 332 -12.53 -12.80 3.77
C THR A 332 -12.51 -11.45 3.05
N ALA A 333 -12.05 -10.41 3.76
CA ALA A 333 -11.86 -9.08 3.18
C ALA A 333 -10.84 -9.06 2.00
N SER A 334 -9.95 -10.06 1.94
CA SER A 334 -8.95 -10.19 0.88
C SER A 334 -9.55 -10.55 -0.48
N PHE A 335 -10.65 -11.30 -0.52
CA PHE A 335 -11.32 -11.73 -1.75
C PHE A 335 -12.64 -11.01 -1.99
N ALA A 336 -13.16 -10.26 -1.00
CA ALA A 336 -14.35 -9.44 -1.15
C ALA A 336 -14.28 -8.49 -2.36
N SER A 337 -13.10 -7.95 -2.71
CA SER A 337 -12.95 -7.12 -3.91
C SER A 337 -13.18 -7.87 -5.22
N TYR A 338 -12.93 -9.18 -5.26
CA TYR A 338 -13.08 -10.03 -6.45
C TYR A 338 -14.41 -10.79 -6.45
N CYS A 339 -15.10 -10.82 -5.32
CA CYS A 339 -16.32 -11.59 -5.16
C CYS A 339 -17.53 -10.89 -5.75
N PHE A 340 -18.33 -11.65 -6.48
CA PHE A 340 -19.73 -11.35 -6.76
C PHE A 340 -20.57 -12.53 -6.27
N CYS A 341 -21.50 -12.28 -5.36
CA CYS A 341 -22.26 -13.35 -4.71
C CYS A 341 -23.20 -14.05 -5.68
N LYS A 342 -23.11 -15.39 -5.75
CA LYS A 342 -23.98 -16.23 -6.59
C LYS A 342 -25.47 -16.02 -6.31
N SER A 343 -25.84 -15.75 -5.06
CA SER A 343 -27.22 -15.48 -4.65
C SER A 343 -27.85 -14.30 -5.42
N LEU A 344 -27.04 -13.34 -5.87
CA LEU A 344 -27.51 -12.18 -6.63
C LEU A 344 -27.81 -12.51 -8.09
N LEU A 345 -27.21 -13.56 -8.66
CA LEU A 345 -27.54 -14.03 -10.02
C LEU A 345 -28.97 -14.57 -10.10
N ASN A 346 -29.48 -15.14 -9.00
CA ASN A 346 -30.80 -15.75 -8.94
C ASN A 346 -31.93 -14.72 -8.71
N GLN A 347 -31.60 -13.50 -8.30
CA GLN A 347 -32.59 -12.43 -8.08
C GLN A 347 -32.95 -11.70 -9.38
N THR A 348 -32.01 -11.59 -10.31
CA THR A 348 -32.23 -10.95 -11.63
C THR A 348 -33.13 -11.77 -12.57
N THR A 349 -33.36 -13.05 -12.30
CA THR A 349 -34.28 -13.90 -13.08
C THR A 349 -35.73 -13.87 -12.59
N THR A 350 -36.00 -13.31 -11.40
CA THR A 350 -37.34 -13.28 -10.79
C THR A 350 -38.10 -11.96 -10.94
N SER A 351 -37.50 -10.91 -11.50
CA SER A 351 -38.19 -9.64 -11.77
C SER A 351 -38.80 -9.62 -13.18
N ASN A 352 -40.03 -10.13 -13.31
CA ASN A 352 -40.88 -9.85 -14.47
C ASN A 352 -41.19 -8.33 -14.55
N PRO A 353 -41.24 -7.72 -15.73
CA PRO A 353 -41.64 -6.33 -15.87
C PRO A 353 -43.14 -6.21 -15.53
N ILE A 354 -43.44 -5.44 -14.48
CA ILE A 354 -44.80 -5.00 -14.20
C ILE A 354 -45.20 -4.08 -15.36
N VAL A 355 -46.15 -4.56 -16.16
CA VAL A 355 -46.89 -3.80 -17.16
C VAL A 355 -47.49 -2.57 -16.47
N SER A 356 -47.02 -1.38 -16.85
CA SER A 356 -47.70 -0.13 -16.53
C SER A 356 -48.93 -0.01 -17.42
N THR A 357 -50.11 -0.32 -16.88
CA THR A 357 -51.39 0.09 -17.46
C THR A 357 -51.75 1.50 -17.01
N SER A 358 -52.32 2.24 -17.98
CA SER A 358 -52.95 3.57 -17.97
C SER A 358 -52.07 4.79 -17.77
#